data_AF-A0A7M5XFX2-F1
#
_entry.id   AF-A0A7M5XFX2-F1
#
_cell.length_a   1.000
_cell.length_b   1.000
_cell.length_c   1.000
_cell.angle_alpha   90.00
_cell.angle_beta   90.00
_cell.angle_gamma   90.00
#
_symmetry.space_group_name_H-M   'P 1'
#
loop_
_entity.id
_entity.type
_entity.pdbx_description
1 polymer ?
#
loop_
_entity_poly.entity_id
_entity_poly.type
_entity_poly.pdbx_seq_one_letter_code
_entity_poly.pdbx_strand_id
1 'polypeptide(L)'
;QNDDVLEPDLDDLSNGNLNGWKSLQNLKFKNSSNFIISYLNINSIRNKFSDLQVLVEKTFDVITIAESKLDESFPSSDFNLQGYQFPPFRIDCTSNSGGLLTFVKSGIPTRHLTNFKLDPALHILPLEIRLRKDKLLVFNIYRPDRINIDLFFNTLSDAIHFYEVDYHNIIVIGDFNLDPTDPKVARFLELNDMSNVMKSKTCFKSERGTCIDLILTNSKNSIKNTGIVETGLSDYHRLIYAMLKLKYTKLPPTIIKYRKYKNFNEDLFLYELDYCVSRNNIENYDEFENIFNNILNRHVPLKTKYLRANNKP
;
A
#
# COMPACT_ATOMS: atom_id res chain seq x y z
N GLN A 1 13.90 -33.65 -43.45
CA GLN A 1 12.79 -32.67 -43.47
C GLN A 1 11.55 -33.41 -43.02
N ASN A 2 11.22 -33.21 -41.75
CA ASN A 2 9.96 -33.45 -41.04
C ASN A 2 10.37 -33.78 -39.59
N ASP A 3 10.67 -32.72 -38.84
CA ASP A 3 10.77 -32.80 -37.39
C ASP A 3 9.38 -32.50 -36.83
N ASP A 4 8.80 -33.51 -36.20
CA ASP A 4 7.59 -33.42 -35.40
C ASP A 4 7.79 -32.42 -34.26
N VAL A 5 7.02 -31.34 -34.27
CA VAL A 5 6.88 -30.44 -33.13
C VAL A 5 5.77 -31.01 -32.24
N LEU A 6 6.20 -31.61 -31.14
CA LEU A 6 5.38 -32.06 -30.02
C LEU A 6 4.45 -30.93 -29.54
N GLU A 7 3.15 -31.22 -29.48
CA GLU A 7 2.17 -30.43 -28.72
C GLU A 7 2.54 -30.44 -27.23
N PRO A 8 2.36 -29.33 -26.48
CA PRO A 8 2.58 -29.37 -25.05
C PRO A 8 1.37 -29.99 -24.33
N ASP A 9 1.65 -31.05 -23.57
CA ASP A 9 0.74 -31.81 -22.73
C ASP A 9 -0.10 -30.94 -21.77
N LEU A 10 -1.36 -31.34 -21.62
CA LEU A 10 -2.44 -30.68 -20.87
C LEU A 10 -2.48 -31.01 -19.36
N ASP A 11 -1.35 -31.37 -18.75
CA ASP A 11 -1.32 -31.97 -17.39
C ASP A 11 -0.49 -31.20 -16.34
N ASP A 12 -0.50 -29.86 -16.31
CA ASP A 12 0.24 -29.09 -15.28
C ASP A 12 -0.49 -27.91 -14.60
N LEU A 13 -1.82 -28.00 -14.47
CA LEU A 13 -2.63 -26.93 -13.84
C LEU A 13 -2.47 -26.82 -12.31
N SER A 14 -1.96 -27.85 -11.63
CA SER A 14 -1.78 -27.83 -10.17
C SER A 14 -0.38 -27.37 -9.71
N ASN A 15 0.69 -27.58 -10.50
CA ASN A 15 2.03 -27.09 -10.16
C ASN A 15 2.31 -25.66 -10.65
N GLY A 16 1.57 -25.16 -11.65
CA GLY A 16 1.73 -23.79 -12.15
C GLY A 16 1.47 -22.69 -11.11
N ASN A 17 0.55 -22.92 -10.17
CA ASN A 17 0.15 -21.94 -9.15
C ASN A 17 1.24 -21.65 -8.12
N LEU A 18 1.87 -22.71 -7.59
CA LEU A 18 2.92 -22.57 -6.58
C LEU A 18 4.17 -21.89 -7.16
N ASN A 19 4.41 -22.09 -8.46
CA ASN A 19 5.55 -21.51 -9.17
C ASN A 19 5.40 -20.00 -9.38
N GLY A 20 4.20 -19.51 -9.69
CA GLY A 20 3.94 -18.08 -9.90
C GLY A 20 4.12 -17.25 -8.63
N TRP A 21 3.52 -17.67 -7.53
CA TRP A 21 3.62 -16.95 -6.24
C TRP A 21 5.05 -16.96 -5.68
N LYS A 22 5.72 -18.12 -5.68
CA LYS A 22 7.13 -18.22 -5.27
C LYS A 22 8.03 -17.34 -6.14
N SER A 23 7.76 -17.27 -7.44
CA SER A 23 8.53 -16.39 -8.35
C SER A 23 8.35 -14.92 -8.00
N LEU A 24 7.14 -14.48 -7.66
CA LEU A 24 6.88 -13.12 -7.19
C LEU A 24 7.58 -12.82 -5.85
N GLN A 25 7.53 -13.74 -4.88
CA GLN A 25 8.24 -13.58 -3.62
C GLN A 25 9.75 -13.48 -3.83
N ASN A 26 10.32 -14.33 -4.69
CA ASN A 26 11.72 -14.27 -5.07
C ASN A 26 12.08 -12.96 -5.79
N LEU A 27 11.21 -12.47 -6.66
CA LEU A 27 11.37 -11.17 -7.31
C LEU A 27 11.40 -10.04 -6.27
N LYS A 28 10.46 -10.03 -5.31
CA LYS A 28 10.43 -9.04 -4.23
C LYS A 28 11.65 -9.15 -3.33
N PHE A 29 12.10 -10.36 -2.99
CA PHE A 29 13.30 -10.59 -2.18
C PHE A 29 14.55 -10.01 -2.84
N LYS A 30 14.78 -10.31 -4.14
CA LYS A 30 15.90 -9.76 -4.92
C LYS A 30 15.82 -8.24 -5.09
N ASN A 31 14.63 -7.66 -4.94
CA ASN A 31 14.34 -6.24 -5.16
C ASN A 31 13.66 -5.62 -3.94
N SER A 32 14.16 -5.92 -2.73
CA SER A 32 13.49 -5.61 -1.46
C SER A 32 13.14 -4.12 -1.27
N SER A 33 13.96 -3.23 -1.83
CA SER A 33 13.75 -1.78 -1.78
C SER A 33 12.79 -1.24 -2.84
N ASN A 34 12.47 -2.00 -3.89
CA ASN A 34 11.56 -1.56 -4.94
C ASN A 34 10.12 -1.59 -4.46
N PHE A 35 9.39 -0.50 -4.68
CA PHE A 35 7.98 -0.41 -4.34
C PHE A 35 7.15 -1.35 -5.23
N ILE A 36 6.20 -2.07 -4.64
CA ILE A 36 5.30 -2.95 -5.38
C ILE A 36 3.85 -2.76 -4.95
N ILE A 37 2.98 -2.56 -5.94
CA ILE A 37 1.53 -2.46 -5.79
C ILE A 37 0.87 -3.64 -6.50
N SER A 38 -0.19 -4.16 -5.89
CA SER A 38 -0.98 -5.26 -6.44
C SER A 38 -2.47 -4.90 -6.44
N TYR A 39 -3.20 -5.57 -7.32
CA TYR A 39 -4.65 -5.50 -7.40
C TYR A 39 -5.28 -6.89 -7.55
N LEU A 40 -6.41 -7.10 -6.89
CA LEU A 40 -7.26 -8.28 -7.06
C LEU A 40 -8.74 -7.92 -6.94
N ASN A 41 -9.54 -8.20 -7.96
CA ASN A 41 -10.99 -8.33 -7.77
C ASN A 41 -11.23 -9.66 -7.04
N ILE A 42 -11.52 -9.60 -5.74
CA ILE A 42 -11.59 -10.80 -4.89
C ILE A 42 -12.98 -11.44 -4.86
N ASN A 43 -14.00 -10.73 -5.32
CA ASN A 43 -15.40 -11.11 -5.22
C ASN A 43 -15.78 -11.60 -3.81
N SER A 44 -16.00 -10.65 -2.89
CA SER A 44 -16.23 -10.83 -1.45
C SER A 44 -14.99 -11.23 -0.64
N ILE A 45 -14.55 -10.36 0.26
CA ILE A 45 -13.37 -10.61 1.11
C ILE A 45 -13.67 -11.38 2.40
N ARG A 46 -14.94 -11.43 2.84
CA ARG A 46 -15.33 -11.81 4.22
C ARG A 46 -14.74 -13.11 4.72
N ASN A 47 -14.91 -14.17 3.93
CA ASN A 47 -14.44 -15.51 4.28
C ASN A 47 -13.05 -15.81 3.73
N LYS A 48 -12.42 -14.83 3.08
CA LYS A 48 -11.14 -14.96 2.37
C LYS A 48 -10.03 -14.12 3.03
N PHE A 49 -10.36 -13.36 4.08
CA PHE A 49 -9.43 -12.43 4.69
C PHE A 49 -8.25 -13.14 5.38
N SER A 50 -8.50 -14.24 6.09
CA SER A 50 -7.44 -15.05 6.71
C SER A 50 -6.44 -15.56 5.66
N ASP A 51 -6.95 -16.05 4.54
CA ASP A 51 -6.11 -16.60 3.46
C ASP A 51 -5.34 -15.49 2.75
N LEU A 52 -5.98 -14.32 2.56
CA LEU A 52 -5.31 -13.12 2.08
C LEU A 52 -4.15 -12.72 3.00
N GLN A 53 -4.35 -12.73 4.33
CA GLN A 53 -3.30 -12.38 5.30
C GLN A 53 -2.07 -13.28 5.14
N VAL A 54 -2.28 -14.59 5.02
CA VAL A 54 -1.21 -15.57 4.82
C VAL A 54 -0.52 -15.35 3.47
N LEU A 55 -1.29 -15.12 2.42
CA LEU A 55 -0.78 -14.94 1.07
C LEU A 55 0.13 -13.72 0.99
N VAL A 56 -0.36 -12.54 1.41
CA VAL A 56 0.28 -11.26 1.11
C VAL A 56 1.44 -10.88 2.03
N GLU A 57 1.73 -11.69 3.06
CA GLU A 57 2.73 -11.36 4.08
C GLU A 57 4.08 -10.98 3.43
N LYS A 58 4.57 -9.76 3.73
CA LYS A 58 5.86 -9.18 3.27
C LYS A 58 6.04 -9.04 1.75
N THR A 59 5.04 -9.37 0.93
CA THR A 59 5.18 -9.36 -0.53
C THR A 59 4.89 -7.96 -1.08
N PHE A 60 3.79 -7.33 -0.65
CA PHE A 60 3.34 -6.08 -1.24
C PHE A 60 3.55 -4.85 -0.36
N ASP A 61 3.80 -3.70 -0.97
CA ASP A 61 3.79 -2.42 -0.25
C ASP A 61 2.40 -1.79 -0.27
N VAL A 62 1.62 -2.04 -1.33
CA VAL A 62 0.19 -1.72 -1.45
C VAL A 62 -0.57 -2.90 -2.04
N ILE A 63 -1.72 -3.19 -1.45
CA ILE A 63 -2.68 -4.19 -1.92
C ILE A 63 -3.99 -3.47 -2.14
N THR A 64 -4.45 -3.41 -3.39
CA THR A 64 -5.75 -2.88 -3.75
C THR A 64 -6.69 -4.04 -4.08
N ILE A 65 -7.94 -3.93 -3.63
CA ILE A 65 -8.95 -4.96 -3.77
C ILE A 65 -10.22 -4.31 -4.29
N ALA A 66 -10.90 -5.00 -5.20
CA ALA A 66 -12.25 -4.67 -5.64
C ALA A 66 -13.24 -5.79 -5.32
N GLU A 67 -14.51 -5.40 -5.39
CA GLU A 67 -15.64 -6.22 -4.95
C GLU A 67 -15.40 -6.75 -3.53
N SER A 68 -15.00 -5.85 -2.63
CA SER A 68 -14.89 -6.17 -1.21
C SER A 68 -16.24 -6.66 -0.67
N LYS A 69 -17.35 -6.15 -1.22
CA LYS A 69 -18.73 -6.44 -0.84
C LYS A 69 -18.95 -6.19 0.65
N LEU A 70 -18.50 -5.02 1.10
CA LEU A 70 -18.66 -4.58 2.46
C LEU A 70 -19.59 -3.36 2.51
N ASP A 71 -20.27 -3.24 3.65
CA ASP A 71 -21.08 -2.10 4.06
C ASP A 71 -20.73 -1.71 5.50
N GLU A 72 -21.50 -0.78 6.07
CA GLU A 72 -21.29 -0.25 7.42
C GLU A 72 -21.41 -1.31 8.53
N SER A 73 -22.03 -2.46 8.26
CA SER A 73 -22.13 -3.56 9.24
C SER A 73 -20.82 -4.31 9.46
N PHE A 74 -19.81 -4.07 8.60
CA PHE A 74 -18.49 -4.71 8.69
C PHE A 74 -17.44 -3.74 9.25
N PRO A 75 -17.13 -3.79 10.56
CA PRO A 75 -16.20 -2.87 11.18
C PRO A 75 -14.78 -3.07 10.64
N SER A 76 -14.03 -1.97 10.53
CA SER A 76 -12.65 -2.01 10.02
C SER A 76 -11.71 -2.91 10.85
N SER A 77 -12.04 -3.17 12.13
CA SER A 77 -11.30 -4.10 13.00
C SER A 77 -11.18 -5.50 12.44
N ASP A 78 -12.20 -5.95 11.70
CA ASP A 78 -12.25 -7.30 11.11
C ASP A 78 -11.26 -7.43 9.95
N PHE A 79 -10.80 -6.30 9.41
CA PHE A 79 -9.84 -6.22 8.31
C PHE A 79 -8.51 -5.62 8.75
N ASN A 80 -8.04 -6.00 9.94
CA ASN A 80 -6.71 -5.60 10.41
C ASN A 80 -5.62 -6.50 9.81
N LEU A 81 -4.91 -5.99 8.80
CA LEU A 81 -3.79 -6.70 8.16
C LEU A 81 -2.47 -6.36 8.85
N GLN A 82 -1.86 -7.33 9.53
CA GLN A 82 -0.63 -7.12 10.29
C GLN A 82 0.51 -6.57 9.40
N GLY A 83 1.17 -5.51 9.88
CA GLY A 83 2.24 -4.84 9.14
C GLY A 83 1.76 -3.81 8.11
N TYR A 84 0.44 -3.57 8.02
CA TYR A 84 -0.18 -2.52 7.22
C TYR A 84 -0.79 -1.43 8.11
N GLN A 85 -1.14 -0.31 7.49
CA GLN A 85 -1.80 0.81 8.17
C GLN A 85 -3.23 0.42 8.54
N PHE A 86 -3.67 0.94 9.69
CA PHE A 86 -5.01 0.78 10.20
C PHE A 86 -5.62 2.15 10.52
N PRO A 87 -6.89 2.40 10.17
CA PRO A 87 -7.76 1.55 9.34
C PRO A 87 -7.29 1.49 7.87
N PRO A 88 -7.70 0.47 7.09
CA PRO A 88 -7.48 0.47 5.64
C PRO A 88 -8.32 1.55 4.95
N PHE A 89 -7.92 1.94 3.74
CA PHE A 89 -8.71 2.87 2.93
C PHE A 89 -9.78 2.08 2.19
N ARG A 90 -11.05 2.49 2.26
CA ARG A 90 -12.14 1.76 1.61
C ARG A 90 -13.23 2.68 1.08
N ILE A 91 -13.90 2.20 0.03
CA ILE A 91 -15.20 2.70 -0.43
C ILE A 91 -16.16 1.54 -0.20
N ASP A 92 -17.18 1.77 0.63
CA ASP A 92 -18.21 0.78 0.89
C ASP A 92 -19.42 1.02 0.01
N CYS A 93 -20.13 -0.07 -0.29
CA CYS A 93 -21.32 0.00 -1.12
C CYS A 93 -22.43 -0.82 -0.48
N THR A 94 -22.47 -2.11 -0.76
CA THR A 94 -23.42 -3.04 -0.15
C THR A 94 -22.71 -4.33 0.16
N SER A 95 -23.32 -5.11 1.04
CA SER A 95 -22.92 -6.47 1.32
C SER A 95 -22.96 -7.43 0.11
N ASN A 96 -23.52 -7.04 -1.03
CA ASN A 96 -23.69 -7.94 -2.18
C ASN A 96 -22.96 -7.47 -3.44
N SER A 97 -22.51 -6.22 -3.48
CA SER A 97 -21.97 -5.63 -4.71
C SER A 97 -20.97 -4.52 -4.41
N GLY A 98 -19.91 -4.49 -5.23
CA GLY A 98 -18.97 -3.38 -5.31
C GLY A 98 -18.07 -3.22 -4.09
N GLY A 99 -17.60 -2.01 -3.93
CA GLY A 99 -16.65 -1.63 -2.90
C GLY A 99 -15.20 -1.83 -3.30
N LEU A 100 -14.36 -0.97 -2.73
CA LEU A 100 -12.91 -0.98 -2.86
C LEU A 100 -12.29 -1.04 -1.48
N LEU A 101 -11.14 -1.71 -1.38
CA LEU A 101 -10.36 -1.81 -0.15
C LEU A 101 -8.88 -1.76 -0.49
N THR A 102 -8.14 -0.87 0.15
CA THR A 102 -6.72 -0.68 -0.08
C THR A 102 -5.94 -0.74 1.23
N PHE A 103 -5.02 -1.70 1.30
CA PHE A 103 -4.05 -1.82 2.39
C PHE A 103 -2.72 -1.19 1.97
N VAL A 104 -2.14 -0.35 2.83
CA VAL A 104 -0.81 0.23 2.61
C VAL A 104 0.11 -0.12 3.77
N LYS A 105 1.32 -0.60 3.47
CA LYS A 105 2.28 -1.08 4.47
C LYS A 105 2.59 -0.01 5.53
N SER A 106 2.73 -0.43 6.79
CA SER A 106 2.97 0.49 7.91
C SER A 106 4.31 1.22 7.74
N GLY A 107 4.25 2.56 7.77
CA GLY A 107 5.41 3.44 7.68
C GLY A 107 5.55 4.15 6.33
N ILE A 108 4.79 3.76 5.30
CA ILE A 108 4.68 4.52 4.06
C ILE A 108 3.69 5.68 4.32
N PRO A 109 4.07 6.96 4.24
CA PRO A 109 3.11 8.02 4.44
C PRO A 109 2.08 8.03 3.31
N THR A 110 0.80 7.99 3.67
CA THR A 110 -0.31 7.88 2.73
C THR A 110 -1.42 8.84 3.11
N ARG A 111 -2.12 9.38 2.11
CA ARG A 111 -3.28 10.26 2.30
C ARG A 111 -4.37 9.93 1.28
N HIS A 112 -5.60 9.77 1.75
CA HIS A 112 -6.78 9.74 0.89
C HIS A 112 -7.04 11.16 0.36
N LEU A 113 -7.16 11.31 -0.95
CA LEU A 113 -7.36 12.61 -1.59
C LEU A 113 -8.86 12.85 -1.80
N THR A 114 -9.38 13.90 -1.17
CA THR A 114 -10.82 14.23 -1.19
C THR A 114 -11.10 15.64 -1.72
N ASN A 115 -10.08 16.29 -2.27
CA ASN A 115 -10.15 17.63 -2.85
C ASN A 115 -10.99 17.64 -4.14
N PHE A 116 -10.88 16.62 -4.98
CA PHE A 116 -11.79 16.38 -6.10
C PHE A 116 -13.01 15.60 -5.59
N LYS A 117 -14.21 16.06 -5.91
CA LYS A 117 -15.46 15.43 -5.47
C LYS A 117 -15.80 14.27 -6.41
N LEU A 118 -15.64 13.06 -5.91
CA LEU A 118 -16.04 11.84 -6.60
C LEU A 118 -17.40 11.38 -6.07
N ASP A 119 -18.28 10.97 -6.98
CA ASP A 119 -19.50 10.25 -6.63
C ASP A 119 -19.12 8.87 -6.10
N PRO A 120 -19.49 8.48 -4.87
CA PRO A 120 -19.20 7.15 -4.33
C PRO A 120 -19.75 5.99 -5.17
N ALA A 121 -20.79 6.23 -6.00
CA ALA A 121 -21.29 5.23 -6.95
C ALA A 121 -20.27 4.90 -8.06
N LEU A 122 -19.32 5.79 -8.31
CA LEU A 122 -18.14 5.54 -9.14
C LEU A 122 -17.02 5.09 -8.21
N HIS A 123 -16.71 3.79 -8.23
CA HIS A 123 -15.67 3.26 -7.34
C HIS A 123 -14.27 3.68 -7.83
N ILE A 124 -13.87 4.87 -7.40
CA ILE A 124 -12.59 5.51 -7.69
C ILE A 124 -12.01 5.99 -6.35
N LEU A 125 -10.91 5.39 -5.92
CA LEU A 125 -10.26 5.68 -4.64
C LEU A 125 -8.85 6.27 -4.88
N PRO A 126 -8.69 7.60 -4.88
CA PRO A 126 -7.41 8.27 -5.08
C PRO A 126 -6.59 8.36 -3.79
N LEU A 127 -5.37 7.83 -3.82
CA LEU A 127 -4.43 7.84 -2.71
C LEU A 127 -3.12 8.51 -3.11
N GLU A 128 -2.66 9.46 -2.31
CA GLU A 128 -1.27 9.92 -2.34
C GLU A 128 -0.41 8.95 -1.55
N ILE A 129 0.65 8.43 -2.18
CA ILE A 129 1.68 7.61 -1.56
C ILE A 129 2.99 8.37 -1.63
N ARG A 130 3.51 8.76 -0.47
CA ARG A 130 4.78 9.50 -0.39
C ARG A 130 5.93 8.51 -0.27
N LEU A 131 6.73 8.47 -1.31
CA LEU A 131 8.01 7.79 -1.35
C LEU A 131 9.11 8.83 -1.08
N ARG A 132 10.32 8.39 -0.70
CA ARG A 132 11.35 9.28 -0.10
C ARG A 132 11.57 10.60 -0.86
N LYS A 133 11.67 10.56 -2.18
CA LYS A 133 11.91 11.73 -3.05
C LYS A 133 10.79 11.97 -4.06
N ASP A 134 9.66 11.27 -3.90
CA ASP A 134 8.65 11.20 -4.95
C ASP A 134 7.25 11.06 -4.36
N LYS A 135 6.25 11.56 -5.08
CA LYS A 135 4.85 11.35 -4.74
C LYS A 135 4.22 10.52 -5.85
N LEU A 136 3.71 9.36 -5.48
CA LEU A 136 2.95 8.51 -6.36
C LEU A 136 1.46 8.74 -6.10
N LEU A 137 0.73 9.13 -7.12
CA LEU A 137 -0.72 9.15 -7.12
C LEU A 137 -1.24 7.79 -7.58
N VAL A 138 -2.05 7.14 -6.76
CA VAL A 138 -2.68 5.86 -7.08
C VAL A 138 -4.19 6.01 -7.11
N PHE A 139 -4.82 5.67 -8.23
CA PHE A 139 -6.26 5.45 -8.30
C PHE A 139 -6.51 3.94 -8.25
N ASN A 140 -7.06 3.45 -7.14
CA ASN A 140 -7.68 2.13 -7.11
C ASN A 140 -9.09 2.27 -7.70
N ILE A 141 -9.41 1.50 -8.73
CA ILE A 141 -10.68 1.62 -9.43
C ILE A 141 -11.41 0.29 -9.57
N TYR A 142 -12.73 0.35 -9.66
CA TYR A 142 -13.56 -0.74 -10.14
C TYR A 142 -14.74 -0.14 -10.90
N ARG A 143 -14.90 -0.52 -12.18
CA ARG A 143 -16.04 -0.09 -12.99
C ARG A 143 -17.04 -1.23 -13.17
N PRO A 144 -18.14 -1.28 -12.38
CA PRO A 144 -19.22 -2.22 -12.61
C PRO A 144 -19.82 -2.08 -14.02
N ASP A 145 -20.28 -3.17 -14.61
CA ASP A 145 -20.88 -3.16 -15.97
C ASP A 145 -22.11 -2.28 -16.12
N ARG A 146 -22.84 -2.07 -15.02
CA ARG A 146 -24.00 -1.18 -14.98
C ARG A 146 -23.65 0.31 -15.08
N ILE A 147 -22.39 0.69 -14.85
CA ILE A 147 -21.97 2.09 -14.88
C ILE A 147 -21.65 2.49 -16.33
N ASN A 148 -22.19 3.64 -16.76
CA ASN A 148 -21.93 4.17 -18.09
C ASN A 148 -20.42 4.44 -18.28
N ILE A 149 -19.89 3.96 -19.40
CA ILE A 149 -18.46 4.00 -19.71
C ILE A 149 -17.94 5.44 -19.81
N ASP A 150 -18.67 6.31 -20.49
CA ASP A 150 -18.25 7.69 -20.74
C ASP A 150 -18.30 8.50 -19.46
N LEU A 151 -19.34 8.31 -18.63
CA LEU A 151 -19.41 8.90 -17.29
C LEU A 151 -18.18 8.53 -16.47
N PHE A 152 -17.85 7.23 -16.40
CA PHE A 152 -16.73 6.76 -15.60
C PHE A 152 -15.39 7.32 -16.08
N PHE A 153 -15.12 7.26 -17.39
CA PHE A 153 -13.86 7.76 -17.96
C PHE A 153 -13.73 9.27 -17.94
N ASN A 154 -14.81 10.01 -18.18
CA ASN A 154 -14.77 11.48 -18.06
C ASN A 154 -14.48 11.88 -16.62
N THR A 155 -15.18 11.31 -15.63
CA THR A 155 -14.92 11.62 -14.20
C THR A 155 -13.51 11.21 -13.77
N LEU A 156 -13.01 10.06 -14.22
CA LEU A 156 -11.65 9.62 -13.91
C LEU A 156 -10.60 10.56 -14.55
N SER A 157 -10.83 11.00 -15.79
CA SER A 157 -9.95 11.94 -16.50
C SER A 157 -9.95 13.32 -15.83
N ASP A 158 -11.11 13.84 -15.45
CA ASP A 158 -11.22 15.10 -14.70
C ASP A 158 -10.47 15.02 -13.36
N ALA A 159 -10.57 13.88 -12.67
CA ALA A 159 -9.84 13.66 -11.42
C ALA A 159 -8.32 13.57 -11.65
N ILE A 160 -7.87 12.91 -12.72
CA ILE A 160 -6.45 12.85 -13.11
C ILE A 160 -5.93 14.26 -13.39
N HIS A 161 -6.59 15.02 -14.26
CA HIS A 161 -6.18 16.39 -14.62
C HIS A 161 -6.20 17.34 -13.42
N PHE A 162 -7.14 17.15 -12.48
CA PHE A 162 -7.16 17.95 -11.26
C PHE A 162 -5.91 17.71 -10.40
N TYR A 163 -5.45 16.46 -10.30
CA TYR A 163 -4.33 16.10 -9.43
C TYR A 163 -2.96 16.18 -10.13
N GLU A 164 -2.86 16.00 -11.44
CA GLU A 164 -1.58 15.95 -12.17
C GLU A 164 -0.72 17.22 -11.99
N VAL A 165 -1.35 18.35 -11.64
CA VAL A 165 -0.67 19.59 -11.24
C VAL A 165 0.33 19.37 -10.09
N ASP A 166 0.00 18.48 -9.15
CA ASP A 166 0.79 18.18 -7.95
C ASP A 166 1.57 16.84 -8.02
N TYR A 167 1.24 15.99 -9.00
CA TYR A 167 1.74 14.61 -9.08
C TYR A 167 2.23 14.26 -10.48
N HIS A 168 3.56 14.07 -10.60
CA HIS A 168 4.18 13.65 -11.86
C HIS A 168 4.11 12.14 -12.12
N ASN A 169 3.95 11.31 -11.08
CA ASN A 169 3.87 9.86 -11.21
C ASN A 169 2.46 9.40 -10.84
N ILE A 170 1.74 8.88 -11.83
CA ILE A 170 0.35 8.44 -11.68
C ILE A 170 0.25 6.96 -12.06
N ILE A 171 -0.46 6.20 -11.23
CA ILE A 171 -0.90 4.83 -11.51
C ILE A 171 -2.40 4.75 -11.34
N VAL A 172 -3.10 4.27 -12.35
CA VAL A 172 -4.48 3.82 -12.23
C VAL A 172 -4.45 2.31 -12.28
N ILE A 173 -5.04 1.65 -11.29
CA ILE A 173 -5.02 0.20 -11.19
C ILE A 173 -6.41 -0.32 -10.79
N GLY A 174 -6.90 -1.30 -11.54
CA GLY A 174 -8.10 -2.03 -11.17
C GLY A 174 -8.84 -2.66 -12.32
N ASP A 175 -10.09 -3.07 -12.06
CA ASP A 175 -10.96 -3.75 -13.01
C ASP A 175 -11.80 -2.72 -13.77
N PHE A 176 -11.50 -2.59 -15.05
CA PHE A 176 -12.15 -1.68 -15.98
C PHE A 176 -13.42 -2.30 -16.60
N ASN A 177 -13.60 -3.62 -16.46
CA ASN A 177 -14.54 -4.44 -17.25
C ASN A 177 -14.49 -4.12 -18.76
N LEU A 178 -13.31 -3.75 -19.28
CA LEU A 178 -13.07 -3.43 -20.68
C LEU A 178 -11.67 -3.88 -21.07
N ASP A 179 -11.55 -4.44 -22.26
CA ASP A 179 -10.26 -4.85 -22.82
C ASP A 179 -9.44 -3.62 -23.27
N PRO A 180 -8.11 -3.63 -23.17
CA PRO A 180 -7.24 -2.55 -23.66
C PRO A 180 -7.43 -2.19 -25.13
N THR A 181 -7.96 -3.13 -25.92
CA THR A 181 -8.27 -2.92 -27.34
C THR A 181 -9.60 -2.19 -27.57
N ASP A 182 -10.42 -2.00 -26.53
CA ASP A 182 -11.65 -1.22 -26.62
C ASP A 182 -11.35 0.23 -27.01
N PRO A 183 -12.03 0.81 -28.02
CA PRO A 183 -11.78 2.17 -28.49
C PRO A 183 -11.91 3.24 -27.41
N LYS A 184 -12.78 3.03 -26.40
CA LYS A 184 -12.95 3.96 -25.29
C LYS A 184 -11.76 3.93 -24.33
N VAL A 185 -11.19 2.75 -24.09
CA VAL A 185 -9.94 2.62 -23.32
C VAL A 185 -8.79 3.27 -24.07
N ALA A 186 -8.65 2.99 -25.38
CA ALA A 186 -7.61 3.61 -26.21
C ALA A 186 -7.70 5.15 -26.19
N ARG A 187 -8.90 5.70 -26.36
CA ARG A 187 -9.15 7.15 -26.27
C ARG A 187 -8.82 7.71 -24.88
N PHE A 188 -9.21 7.01 -23.82
CA PHE A 188 -8.89 7.43 -22.44
C PHE A 188 -7.38 7.51 -22.22
N LEU A 189 -6.62 6.51 -22.71
CA LEU A 189 -5.16 6.48 -22.62
C LEU A 189 -4.52 7.66 -23.35
N GLU A 190 -4.98 7.94 -24.57
CA GLU A 190 -4.48 9.07 -25.38
C GLU A 190 -4.75 10.42 -24.71
N LEU A 191 -5.97 10.65 -24.22
CA LEU A 191 -6.36 11.92 -23.59
C LEU A 191 -5.60 12.23 -22.30
N ASN A 192 -5.17 11.19 -21.56
CA ASN A 192 -4.51 11.34 -20.26
C ASN A 192 -3.00 11.04 -20.31
N ASP A 193 -2.40 10.92 -21.51
CA ASP A 193 -1.00 10.52 -21.73
C ASP A 193 -0.59 9.28 -20.90
N MET A 194 -1.47 8.27 -20.88
CA MET A 194 -1.27 7.04 -20.11
C MET A 194 -0.95 5.86 -21.00
N SER A 195 -0.21 4.90 -20.46
CA SER A 195 0.08 3.62 -21.09
C SER A 195 -0.42 2.46 -20.22
N ASN A 196 -1.11 1.50 -20.83
CA ASN A 196 -1.36 0.20 -20.21
C ASN A 196 -0.08 -0.66 -20.20
N VAL A 197 0.22 -1.29 -19.06
CA VAL A 197 1.36 -2.20 -18.89
C VAL A 197 0.96 -3.68 -18.73
N MET A 198 -0.33 -3.98 -18.75
CA MET A 198 -0.87 -5.35 -18.72
C MET A 198 -1.13 -5.87 -20.14
N LYS A 199 -0.66 -7.09 -20.44
CA LYS A 199 -0.84 -7.74 -21.75
C LYS A 199 -1.46 -9.14 -21.66
N SER A 200 -1.41 -9.75 -20.49
CA SER A 200 -1.89 -11.11 -20.26
C SER A 200 -3.36 -11.09 -19.86
N LYS A 201 -4.07 -12.19 -20.07
CA LYS A 201 -5.44 -12.37 -19.59
C LYS A 201 -5.45 -12.34 -18.06
N THR A 202 -6.38 -11.59 -17.50
CA THR A 202 -6.50 -11.32 -16.06
C THR A 202 -7.80 -11.86 -15.47
N CYS A 203 -8.85 -12.03 -16.28
CA CYS A 203 -10.14 -12.59 -15.86
C CYS A 203 -10.53 -13.81 -16.72
N PHE A 204 -11.02 -14.88 -16.08
CA PHE A 204 -11.39 -16.15 -16.70
C PHE A 204 -12.86 -16.52 -16.46
N LYS A 205 -13.77 -15.54 -16.53
CA LYS A 205 -15.23 -15.80 -16.58
C LYS A 205 -15.67 -16.60 -17.82
N SER A 206 -14.82 -16.66 -18.84
CA SER A 206 -14.98 -17.51 -20.03
C SER A 206 -13.69 -18.30 -20.29
N GLU A 207 -13.78 -19.42 -21.00
CA GLU A 207 -12.63 -20.27 -21.36
C GLU A 207 -11.52 -19.48 -22.07
N ARG A 208 -11.90 -18.49 -22.89
CA ARG A 208 -10.93 -17.67 -23.63
C ARG A 208 -10.25 -16.66 -22.73
N GLY A 209 -10.84 -16.24 -21.61
CA GLY A 209 -10.32 -15.19 -20.73
C GLY A 209 -10.19 -13.82 -21.39
N THR A 210 -10.11 -12.78 -20.56
CA THR A 210 -10.03 -11.37 -20.98
C THR A 210 -8.99 -10.61 -20.16
N CYS A 211 -8.46 -9.52 -20.71
CA CYS A 211 -7.56 -8.61 -19.98
C CYS A 211 -8.39 -7.39 -19.55
N ILE A 212 -9.06 -7.45 -18.40
CA ILE A 212 -9.93 -6.35 -17.92
C ILE A 212 -9.42 -5.68 -16.66
N ASP A 213 -8.56 -6.38 -15.90
CA ASP A 213 -7.80 -5.79 -14.81
C ASP A 213 -6.53 -5.13 -15.36
N LEU A 214 -6.48 -3.79 -15.35
CA LEU A 214 -5.42 -3.01 -15.99
C LEU A 214 -4.56 -2.25 -14.99
N ILE A 215 -3.32 -1.98 -15.40
CA ILE A 215 -2.41 -1.04 -14.75
C ILE A 215 -2.05 0.00 -15.79
N LEU A 216 -2.49 1.23 -15.58
CA LEU A 216 -2.22 2.37 -16.44
C LEU A 216 -1.25 3.31 -15.73
N THR A 217 -0.30 3.87 -16.47
CA THR A 217 0.65 4.85 -15.91
C THR A 217 1.08 5.87 -16.97
N ASN A 218 1.29 7.11 -16.54
CA ASN A 218 1.90 8.16 -17.35
C ASN A 218 3.44 8.03 -17.41
N SER A 219 4.04 7.14 -16.61
CA SER A 219 5.48 6.98 -16.49
C SER A 219 5.86 5.52 -16.69
N LYS A 220 5.65 4.99 -17.90
CA LYS A 220 5.95 3.59 -18.25
C LYS A 220 7.41 3.20 -17.93
N ASN A 221 8.34 4.14 -18.11
CA ASN A 221 9.75 3.94 -17.80
C ASN A 221 10.04 3.76 -16.30
N SER A 222 9.13 4.17 -15.41
CA SER A 222 9.23 3.93 -13.97
C SER A 222 8.87 2.50 -13.58
N ILE A 223 8.21 1.73 -14.45
CA ILE A 223 7.86 0.34 -14.21
C ILE A 223 9.10 -0.54 -14.40
N LYS A 224 9.38 -1.39 -13.42
CA LYS A 224 10.49 -2.35 -13.44
C LYS A 224 10.01 -3.74 -13.84
N ASN A 225 8.88 -4.18 -13.32
CA ASN A 225 8.30 -5.48 -13.62
C ASN A 225 6.77 -5.42 -13.46
N THR A 226 6.05 -6.16 -14.27
CA THR A 226 4.62 -6.42 -14.12
C THR A 226 4.38 -7.91 -14.26
N GLY A 227 3.27 -8.37 -13.71
CA GLY A 227 2.91 -9.78 -13.83
C GLY A 227 1.52 -10.06 -13.30
N ILE A 228 1.14 -11.32 -13.50
CA ILE A 228 -0.09 -11.90 -13.00
C ILE A 228 0.26 -13.09 -12.11
N VAL A 229 -0.51 -13.31 -11.05
CA VAL A 229 -0.39 -14.47 -10.19
C VAL A 229 -1.78 -15.00 -9.88
N GLU A 230 -1.96 -16.29 -10.06
CA GLU A 230 -3.16 -16.99 -9.60
C GLU A 230 -3.06 -17.21 -8.09
N THR A 231 -4.12 -16.85 -7.37
CA THR A 231 -4.11 -16.83 -5.90
C THR A 231 -5.05 -17.85 -5.29
N GLY A 232 -6.05 -18.31 -6.05
CA GLY A 232 -7.17 -19.10 -5.50
C GLY A 232 -8.13 -18.29 -4.61
N LEU A 233 -7.91 -16.97 -4.44
CA LEU A 233 -8.79 -16.10 -3.64
C LEU A 233 -9.91 -15.46 -4.47
N SER A 234 -9.77 -15.40 -5.78
CA SER A 234 -10.83 -14.93 -6.67
C SER A 234 -11.38 -16.08 -7.48
N ASP A 235 -12.65 -15.97 -7.83
CA ASP A 235 -13.34 -17.00 -8.61
C ASP A 235 -12.89 -16.97 -10.07
N TYR A 236 -12.51 -15.79 -10.57
CA TYR A 236 -12.18 -15.58 -11.99
C TYR A 236 -10.96 -14.71 -12.23
N HIS A 237 -10.55 -13.87 -11.28
CA HIS A 237 -9.52 -12.87 -11.51
C HIS A 237 -8.16 -13.31 -10.96
N ARG A 238 -7.11 -13.06 -11.73
CA ARG A 238 -5.73 -13.19 -11.28
C ARG A 238 -5.28 -11.91 -10.62
N LEU A 239 -4.47 -12.04 -9.58
CA LEU A 239 -3.81 -10.88 -8.98
C LEU A 239 -2.85 -10.28 -10.00
N ILE A 240 -2.97 -8.99 -10.26
CA ILE A 240 -2.02 -8.24 -11.08
C ILE A 240 -1.10 -7.43 -10.19
N TYR A 241 0.13 -7.20 -10.62
CA TYR A 241 1.05 -6.34 -9.87
C TYR A 241 1.95 -5.51 -10.78
N ALA A 242 2.41 -4.39 -10.23
CA ALA A 242 3.49 -3.58 -10.80
C ALA A 242 4.54 -3.30 -9.73
N MET A 243 5.79 -3.64 -10.05
CA MET A 243 6.98 -3.23 -9.31
C MET A 243 7.57 -1.99 -9.97
N LEU A 244 7.76 -0.93 -9.19
CA LEU A 244 8.32 0.33 -9.63
C LEU A 244 9.83 0.37 -9.41
N LYS A 245 10.55 1.09 -10.27
CA LYS A 245 11.96 1.46 -10.05
C LYS A 245 12.12 2.38 -8.85
N LEU A 246 11.03 3.05 -8.44
CA LEU A 246 10.95 3.83 -7.20
C LEU A 246 11.31 2.95 -6.00
N LYS A 247 12.16 3.48 -5.13
CA LYS A 247 12.63 2.78 -3.94
C LYS A 247 11.97 3.34 -2.68
N TYR A 248 11.46 2.44 -1.84
CA TYR A 248 11.09 2.74 -0.47
C TYR A 248 12.03 2.00 0.47
N THR A 249 12.70 2.76 1.34
CA THR A 249 13.48 2.21 2.45
C THR A 249 12.87 2.77 3.73
N LYS A 250 12.34 1.88 4.58
CA LYS A 250 11.86 2.27 5.90
C LYS A 250 13.06 2.74 6.71
N LEU A 251 13.12 4.04 6.98
CA LEU A 251 14.12 4.57 7.90
C LEU A 251 13.80 4.06 9.32
N PRO A 252 14.82 3.70 10.12
CA PRO A 252 14.61 3.33 11.51
C PRO A 252 13.96 4.51 12.25
N PRO A 253 13.08 4.24 13.24
CA PRO A 253 12.47 5.32 14.02
C PRO A 253 13.55 6.18 14.68
N THR A 254 13.39 7.50 14.64
CA THR A 254 14.28 8.39 15.38
C THR A 254 13.89 8.31 16.85
N ILE A 255 14.80 7.77 17.65
CA ILE A 255 14.63 7.67 19.10
C ILE A 255 15.13 8.96 19.72
N ILE A 256 14.22 9.77 20.27
CA ILE A 256 14.60 10.95 21.04
C ILE A 256 14.50 10.61 22.52
N LYS A 257 15.62 10.70 23.23
CA LYS A 257 15.65 10.72 24.69
C LYS A 257 15.52 12.16 25.15
N TYR A 258 14.58 12.44 26.05
CA TYR A 258 14.34 13.80 26.55
C TYR A 258 13.91 13.77 28.01
N ARG A 259 14.10 14.89 28.70
CA ARG A 259 13.57 15.14 30.05
C ARG A 259 12.54 16.26 29.97
N LYS A 260 11.42 16.12 30.68
CA LYS A 260 10.34 17.13 30.68
C LYS A 260 10.48 18.02 31.91
N TYR A 261 10.98 19.24 31.72
CA TYR A 261 11.24 20.19 32.81
C TYR A 261 10.03 21.06 33.21
N LYS A 262 8.84 20.82 32.64
CA LYS A 262 7.65 21.66 32.89
C LYS A 262 7.31 21.84 34.37
N ASN A 263 7.59 20.83 35.19
CA ASN A 263 7.34 20.83 36.63
C ASN A 263 8.64 20.59 37.43
N PHE A 264 9.79 20.94 36.86
CA PHE A 264 11.08 20.78 37.54
C PHE A 264 11.17 21.82 38.66
N ASN A 265 11.46 21.36 39.87
CA ASN A 265 11.72 22.21 41.02
C ASN A 265 13.24 22.29 41.24
N GLU A 266 13.82 23.41 40.83
CA GLU A 266 15.27 23.63 40.91
C GLU A 266 15.77 23.69 42.34
N ASP A 267 15.07 24.37 43.25
CA ASP A 267 15.46 24.50 44.65
C ASP A 267 15.53 23.13 45.34
N LEU A 268 14.53 22.29 45.12
CA LEU A 268 14.50 20.93 45.68
C LEU A 268 15.60 20.04 45.08
N PHE A 269 15.89 20.20 43.79
CA PHE A 269 16.97 19.48 43.12
C PHE A 269 18.34 19.87 43.69
N LEU A 270 18.62 21.17 43.82
CA LEU A 270 19.87 21.68 44.37
C LEU A 270 20.04 21.27 45.83
N TYR A 271 18.96 21.34 46.62
CA TYR A 271 18.96 20.87 48.01
C TYR A 271 19.31 19.38 48.13
N GLU A 272 18.67 18.52 47.35
CA GLU A 272 18.97 17.08 47.38
C GLU A 272 20.37 16.76 46.85
N LEU A 273 20.83 17.50 45.84
CA LEU A 273 22.18 17.35 45.29
C LEU A 273 23.24 17.71 46.32
N ASP A 274 23.13 18.87 46.97
CA ASP A 274 24.04 19.31 48.02
C ASP A 274 24.05 18.34 49.20
N TYR A 275 22.87 17.88 49.62
CA TYR A 275 22.73 16.90 50.69
C TYR A 275 23.43 15.57 50.36
N CYS A 276 23.22 15.03 49.16
CA CYS A 276 23.85 13.78 48.75
C CYS A 276 25.36 13.94 48.53
N VAL A 277 25.81 15.03 47.92
CA VAL A 277 27.24 15.30 47.71
C VAL A 277 27.98 15.45 49.04
N SER A 278 27.41 16.20 49.99
CA SER A 278 28.04 16.43 51.31
C SER A 278 28.12 15.19 52.20
N ARG A 279 27.34 14.15 51.91
CA ARG A 279 27.29 12.91 52.69
C ARG A 279 28.05 11.74 52.07
N ASN A 280 28.44 11.84 50.80
CA ASN A 280 29.22 10.82 50.12
C ASN A 280 30.67 11.28 49.99
N ASN A 281 31.63 10.39 50.25
CA ASN A 281 33.04 10.67 49.98
C ASN A 281 33.27 10.51 48.47
N ILE A 282 33.10 11.59 47.71
CA ILE A 282 33.26 11.58 46.26
C ILE A 282 34.75 11.66 45.95
N GLU A 283 35.33 10.55 45.48
CA GLU A 283 36.77 10.44 45.20
C GLU A 283 37.10 10.69 43.72
N ASN A 284 36.11 10.53 42.83
CA ASN A 284 36.28 10.68 41.40
C ASN A 284 35.02 11.26 40.71
N TYR A 285 35.19 11.61 39.44
CA TYR A 285 34.11 12.20 38.63
C TYR A 285 32.96 11.22 38.38
N ASP A 286 33.24 9.92 38.23
CA ASP A 286 32.20 8.92 37.93
C ASP A 286 31.22 8.77 39.10
N GLU A 287 31.70 8.85 40.34
CA GLU A 287 30.86 8.85 41.54
C GLU A 287 29.95 10.08 41.60
N PHE A 288 30.50 11.26 41.32
CA PHE A 288 29.70 12.48 41.21
C PHE A 288 28.65 12.36 40.11
N GLU A 289 29.06 11.91 38.92
CA GLU A 289 28.17 11.75 37.77
C GLU A 289 27.03 10.76 38.07
N ASN A 290 27.31 9.68 38.80
CA ASN A 290 26.29 8.74 39.24
C ASN A 290 25.30 9.35 40.24
N ILE A 291 25.80 10.07 41.26
CA ILE A 291 24.95 10.78 42.23
C ILE A 291 24.07 11.80 41.51
N PHE A 292 24.69 12.64 40.67
CA PHE A 292 24.01 13.66 39.90
C PHE A 292 22.94 13.07 38.99
N ASN A 293 23.27 12.04 38.20
CA ASN A 293 22.32 11.41 37.28
C ASN A 293 21.18 10.70 38.01
N ASN A 294 21.43 10.11 39.17
CA ASN A 294 20.39 9.49 39.99
C ASN A 294 19.40 10.52 40.54
N ILE A 295 19.90 11.64 41.06
CA ILE A 295 19.05 12.73 41.54
C ILE A 295 18.30 13.35 40.37
N LEU A 296 18.99 13.68 39.28
CA LEU A 296 18.38 14.22 38.08
C LEU A 296 17.30 13.29 37.49
N ASN A 297 17.51 11.97 37.56
CA ASN A 297 16.52 10.97 37.14
C ASN A 297 15.28 10.92 38.04
N ARG A 298 15.40 11.21 39.34
CA ARG A 298 14.24 11.31 40.24
C ARG A 298 13.40 12.55 39.95
N HIS A 299 14.06 13.69 39.74
CA HIS A 299 13.40 14.98 39.52
C HIS A 299 12.81 15.12 38.13
N VAL A 300 13.53 14.70 37.11
CA VAL A 300 13.12 14.81 35.71
C VAL A 300 13.50 13.55 34.93
N PRO A 301 12.78 12.42 35.11
CA PRO A 301 13.14 11.13 34.52
C PRO A 301 13.41 11.20 33.01
N LEU A 302 14.43 10.46 32.55
CA LEU A 302 14.73 10.33 31.14
C LEU A 302 13.60 9.56 30.45
N LYS A 303 12.95 10.20 29.49
CA LYS A 303 11.85 9.62 28.71
C LYS A 303 12.30 9.36 27.28
N THR A 304 11.70 8.35 26.67
CA THR A 304 11.95 8.00 25.28
C THR A 304 10.71 8.32 24.45
N LYS A 305 10.89 9.09 23.38
CA LYS A 305 9.87 9.31 22.35
C LYS A 305 10.34 8.67 21.05
N TYR A 306 9.51 7.79 20.51
CA TYR A 306 9.71 7.24 19.18
C TYR A 306 9.08 8.20 18.17
N LEU A 307 9.91 8.89 17.40
CA LEU A 307 9.44 9.64 16.26
C LEU A 307 9.41 8.70 15.05
N ARG A 308 8.28 8.75 14.32
CA ARG A 308 8.19 8.10 13.02
C ARG A 308 9.23 8.74 12.10
N ALA A 309 10.06 7.91 11.47
CA ALA A 309 11.14 8.39 10.62
C ALA A 309 10.67 9.22 9.40
N ASN A 310 9.37 9.15 9.07
CA ASN A 310 8.76 9.81 7.92
C ASN A 310 7.75 10.93 8.28
N ASN A 311 7.77 11.46 9.51
CA ASN A 311 7.03 12.69 9.79
C ASN A 311 7.81 13.88 9.19
N LYS A 312 7.16 14.68 8.35
CA LYS A 312 7.64 16.03 8.05
C LYS A 312 7.52 16.91 9.32
N PRO A 313 8.30 18.00 9.43
CA PRO A 313 8.12 19.02 10.47
C PRO A 313 6.69 19.53 10.54
#